data_AF-D7BUG1-F1
#
_entry.id   AF-D7BUG1-F1
#
_cell.length_a   1.000
_cell.length_b   1.000
_cell.length_c   1.000
_cell.angle_alpha   90.00
_cell.angle_beta   90.00
_cell.angle_gamma   90.00
#
_symmetry.space_group_name_H-M   'P 1'
#
loop_
_entity.id
_entity.type
_entity.pdbx_description
1 polymer ?
#
loop_
_entity_poly.entity_id
_entity_poly.type
_entity_poly.pdbx_seq_one_letter_code
_entity_poly.pdbx_strand_id
1 'polypeptide(L)'
;MAAVSANNYKRFAIGQAKQFVPVVQDGNIVTDGILMRDAEQTYTLSGVPAAQNWVKYRAQKSGYDVTFVTAPSSAFRTEGDPTLFRHQVQGPLASALVAEVFGGPIPSTKFFHSSPVSLNAMAFRALRHGMAGQPGFEFVGEWQHAKAVKEELMTVGEQFGLVHVGALAYPTASMESAWIATPTPAIYTDPALADYRTYLPLYGIEGQQPLHGSLFSESIEDFYCSPYELGYGKAISFNHDFIGREACGCRILPSGARCPRDRCGRCL
;
A
#
# COMPACT_ATOMS: atom_id res chain seq x y z
N MET A 1 11.57 2.81 -8.10
CA MET A 1 10.08 2.86 -7.99
C MET A 1 9.39 2.93 -9.34
N ALA A 2 9.66 3.94 -10.19
CA ALA A 2 9.03 4.04 -11.53
C ALA A 2 9.19 2.80 -12.44
N ALA A 3 10.31 2.09 -12.32
CA ALA A 3 10.57 0.87 -13.08
C ALA A 3 9.76 -0.36 -12.62
N VAL A 4 9.14 -0.31 -11.44
CA VAL A 4 8.52 -1.49 -10.79
C VAL A 4 7.03 -1.32 -10.49
N SER A 5 6.42 -0.21 -10.90
CA SER A 5 4.99 0.05 -10.77
C SER A 5 4.47 1.01 -11.82
N ALA A 6 3.14 1.05 -11.96
CA ALA A 6 2.43 1.88 -12.92
C ALA A 6 2.20 3.33 -12.45
N ASN A 7 2.66 3.70 -11.25
CA ASN A 7 2.34 4.99 -10.65
C ASN A 7 3.14 6.16 -11.22
N ASN A 8 2.54 7.36 -11.27
CA ASN A 8 3.27 8.58 -11.59
C ASN A 8 4.16 9.07 -10.43
N TYR A 9 5.47 9.16 -10.67
CA TYR A 9 6.45 9.71 -9.73
C TYR A 9 7.02 11.09 -10.08
N LYS A 10 6.64 11.69 -11.22
CA LYS A 10 7.14 13.01 -11.67
C LYS A 10 6.87 14.12 -10.66
N ARG A 11 5.75 14.02 -9.94
CA ARG A 11 5.38 14.88 -8.80
C ARG A 11 5.11 13.98 -7.60
N PHE A 12 6.15 13.73 -6.82
CA PHE A 12 6.07 12.95 -5.59
C PHE A 12 6.82 13.70 -4.49
N ALA A 13 6.15 14.51 -3.68
CA ALA A 13 6.80 15.35 -2.68
C ALA A 13 7.35 14.52 -1.50
N ILE A 14 8.36 15.05 -0.78
CA ILE A 14 8.73 14.49 0.53
C ILE A 14 7.54 14.64 1.48
N GLY A 15 7.26 13.59 2.25
CA GLY A 15 6.06 13.48 3.08
C GLY A 15 4.79 13.13 2.30
N GLN A 16 4.87 12.85 1.00
CA GLN A 16 3.74 12.34 0.22
C GLN A 16 3.74 10.81 0.22
N ALA A 17 2.55 10.22 0.29
CA ALA A 17 2.29 8.81 0.04
C ALA A 17 1.63 8.60 -1.34
N LYS A 18 1.77 7.40 -1.89
CA LYS A 18 1.03 6.89 -3.05
C LYS A 18 0.63 5.45 -2.78
N GLN A 19 -0.56 5.06 -3.24
CA GLN A 19 -0.89 3.65 -3.34
C GLN A 19 -0.04 3.04 -4.46
N PHE A 20 0.84 2.12 -4.10
CA PHE A 20 1.80 1.45 -4.97
C PHE A 20 1.07 0.38 -5.80
N VAL A 21 1.17 0.47 -7.13
CA VAL A 21 0.46 -0.41 -8.07
C VAL A 21 1.46 -1.14 -8.98
N PRO A 22 2.08 -2.24 -8.50
CA PRO A 22 2.89 -3.14 -9.31
C PRO A 22 2.00 -4.06 -10.16
N VAL A 23 2.32 -4.18 -11.44
CA VAL A 23 1.65 -5.10 -12.37
C VAL A 23 2.66 -6.00 -13.06
N VAL A 24 2.20 -7.15 -13.53
CA VAL A 24 2.98 -8.05 -14.38
C VAL A 24 2.75 -7.74 -15.86
N GLN A 25 3.39 -8.50 -16.75
CA GLN A 25 3.46 -8.18 -18.18
C GLN A 25 2.08 -8.13 -18.86
N ASP A 26 1.12 -8.92 -18.38
CA ASP A 26 -0.26 -8.95 -18.88
C ASP A 26 -1.17 -7.85 -18.28
N GLY A 27 -0.62 -6.98 -17.41
CA GLY A 27 -1.32 -5.87 -16.77
C GLY A 27 -2.14 -6.25 -15.54
N ASN A 28 -2.12 -7.51 -15.09
CA ASN A 28 -2.71 -7.91 -13.82
C ASN A 28 -1.82 -7.48 -12.64
N ILE A 29 -2.43 -7.25 -11.49
CA ILE A 29 -1.75 -6.71 -10.32
C ILE A 29 -0.96 -7.79 -9.59
N VAL A 30 0.22 -7.44 -9.08
CA VAL A 30 0.96 -8.32 -8.15
C VAL A 30 0.34 -8.23 -6.76
N THR A 31 0.07 -7.01 -6.30
CA THR A 31 -0.56 -6.65 -5.02
C THR A 31 -0.61 -5.11 -4.94
N ASP A 32 -0.84 -4.52 -3.78
CA ASP A 32 -0.67 -3.09 -3.54
C ASP A 32 0.00 -2.79 -2.19
N GLY A 33 0.13 -1.50 -1.87
CA GLY A 33 0.65 -1.02 -0.60
C GLY A 33 0.74 0.49 -0.57
N ILE A 34 1.15 1.06 0.56
CA ILE A 34 1.37 2.50 0.71
C ILE A 34 2.87 2.78 0.62
N LEU A 35 3.27 3.46 -0.46
CA LEU A 35 4.62 3.96 -0.65
C LEU A 35 4.71 5.40 -0.16
N MET A 36 5.42 5.63 0.92
CA MET A 36 5.77 6.94 1.45
C MET A 36 7.13 7.40 0.92
N ARG A 37 7.25 8.66 0.51
CA ARG A 37 8.54 9.32 0.25
C ARG A 37 9.00 10.03 1.52
N ASP A 38 9.88 9.41 2.29
CA ASP A 38 10.36 9.95 3.56
C ASP A 38 11.42 11.04 3.37
N ALA A 39 12.26 10.89 2.34
CA ALA A 39 13.30 11.86 1.99
C ALA A 39 13.56 11.84 0.47
N GLU A 40 14.60 12.52 0.01
CA GLU A 40 14.90 12.62 -1.43
C GLU A 40 15.04 11.24 -2.09
N GLN A 41 15.75 10.32 -1.45
CA GLN A 41 16.02 8.95 -1.93
C GLN A 41 15.59 7.86 -0.93
N THR A 42 14.81 8.23 0.09
CA THR A 42 14.33 7.30 1.13
C THR A 42 12.84 7.09 0.97
N TYR A 43 12.44 5.81 0.93
CA TYR A 43 11.05 5.42 0.76
C TYR A 43 10.68 4.30 1.73
N THR A 44 9.47 4.39 2.30
CA THR A 44 8.89 3.32 3.11
C THR A 44 7.70 2.73 2.37
N LEU A 45 7.79 1.45 2.01
CA LEU A 45 6.68 0.68 1.43
C LEU A 45 6.03 -0.18 2.51
N SER A 46 4.80 0.15 2.89
CA SER A 46 4.02 -0.57 3.90
C SER A 46 2.83 -1.27 3.28
N GLY A 47 2.58 -2.50 3.69
CA GLY A 47 1.51 -3.32 3.11
C GLY A 47 1.85 -4.80 3.19
N VAL A 48 1.13 -5.58 2.39
CA VAL A 48 1.32 -7.03 2.25
C VAL A 48 2.72 -7.33 1.69
N PRO A 49 3.49 -8.30 2.26
CA PRO A 49 4.89 -8.56 1.90
C PRO A 49 5.18 -8.75 0.41
N ALA A 50 4.19 -9.18 -0.38
CA ALA A 50 4.32 -9.37 -1.82
C ALA A 50 4.79 -8.10 -2.57
N ALA A 51 4.43 -6.91 -2.07
CA ALA A 51 4.81 -5.66 -2.70
C ALA A 51 6.32 -5.41 -2.53
N GLN A 52 6.83 -5.68 -1.33
CA GLN A 52 8.25 -5.54 -1.00
C GLN A 52 9.09 -6.62 -1.68
N ASN A 53 8.59 -7.85 -1.77
CA ASN A 53 9.26 -8.95 -2.48
C ASN A 53 9.47 -8.61 -3.96
N TRP A 54 8.42 -8.09 -4.62
CA TRP A 54 8.48 -7.63 -6.00
C TRP A 54 9.54 -6.55 -6.20
N VAL A 55 9.55 -5.51 -5.35
CA VAL A 55 10.51 -4.41 -5.43
C VAL A 55 11.95 -4.91 -5.26
N LYS A 56 12.20 -5.75 -4.25
CA LYS A 56 13.54 -6.29 -3.96
C LYS A 56 14.06 -7.14 -5.13
N TYR A 57 13.25 -8.06 -5.63
CA TYR A 57 13.62 -8.91 -6.76
C TYR A 57 13.98 -8.07 -7.99
N ARG A 58 13.11 -7.13 -8.36
CA ARG A 58 13.32 -6.29 -9.55
C ARG A 58 14.54 -5.39 -9.39
N ALA A 59 14.75 -4.82 -8.21
CA ALA A 59 15.93 -4.00 -7.91
C ALA A 59 17.24 -4.78 -8.05
N GLN A 60 17.32 -5.99 -7.48
CA GLN A 60 18.49 -6.87 -7.61
C GLN A 60 18.82 -7.23 -9.06
N LYS A 61 17.83 -7.18 -9.96
CA LYS A 61 17.98 -7.45 -11.40
C LYS A 61 18.22 -6.21 -12.26
N SER A 62 18.15 -4.99 -11.71
CA SER A 62 18.11 -3.75 -12.51
C SER A 62 19.32 -2.83 -12.36
N GLY A 63 20.37 -3.27 -11.65
CA GLY A 63 21.63 -2.54 -11.53
C GLY A 63 21.52 -1.19 -10.80
N TYR A 64 20.38 -0.89 -10.19
CA TYR A 64 20.22 0.31 -9.37
C TYR A 64 21.03 0.18 -8.07
N ASP A 65 21.64 1.28 -7.64
CA ASP A 65 22.23 1.41 -6.31
C ASP A 65 21.12 1.64 -5.28
N VAL A 66 20.68 0.56 -4.64
CA VAL A 66 19.57 0.58 -3.68
C VAL A 66 19.80 -0.44 -2.57
N THR A 67 19.62 0.02 -1.33
CA THR A 67 19.68 -0.82 -0.13
C THR A 67 18.28 -1.05 0.45
N PHE A 68 18.07 -2.19 1.10
CA PHE A 68 16.79 -2.55 1.70
C PHE A 68 16.94 -2.82 3.20
N VAL A 69 16.01 -2.29 3.99
CA VAL A 69 15.75 -2.71 5.37
C VAL A 69 14.31 -3.21 5.43
N THR A 70 14.08 -4.33 6.12
CA THR A 70 12.73 -4.92 6.24
C THR A 70 12.34 -5.05 7.69
N ALA A 71 11.20 -4.44 8.03
CA ALA A 71 10.55 -4.59 9.32
C ALA A 71 9.31 -5.48 9.12
N PRO A 72 9.34 -6.77 9.50
CA PRO A 72 8.20 -7.67 9.30
C PRO A 72 6.98 -7.23 10.10
N SER A 73 5.78 -7.63 9.68
CA SER A 73 4.58 -7.45 10.51
C SER A 73 4.77 -8.14 11.87
N SER A 74 4.16 -7.60 12.92
CA SER A 74 4.17 -8.22 14.26
C SER A 74 3.67 -9.67 14.25
N ALA A 75 2.84 -10.06 13.28
CA ALA A 75 2.39 -11.44 13.10
C ALA A 75 3.49 -12.42 12.66
N PHE A 76 4.56 -11.93 12.04
CA PHE A 76 5.67 -12.75 11.51
C PHE A 76 7.03 -12.38 12.12
N ARG A 77 7.05 -11.39 13.03
CA ARG A 77 8.26 -10.92 13.68
C ARG A 77 8.65 -11.89 14.78
N THR A 78 9.88 -12.38 14.72
CA THR A 78 10.42 -13.32 15.71
C THR A 78 11.18 -12.61 16.84
N GLU A 79 11.80 -11.47 16.54
CA GLU A 79 12.66 -10.74 17.49
C GLU A 79 12.56 -9.23 17.29
N GLY A 80 12.88 -8.50 18.36
CA GLY A 80 12.94 -7.05 18.41
C GLY A 80 11.58 -6.37 18.32
N ASP A 81 11.61 -5.07 18.53
CA ASP A 81 10.45 -4.21 18.37
C ASP A 81 10.20 -3.85 16.89
N PRO A 82 8.96 -3.46 16.51
CA PRO A 82 8.73 -2.73 15.28
C PRO A 82 9.65 -1.52 15.13
N THR A 83 10.01 -1.16 13.90
CA THR A 83 10.81 0.04 13.65
C THR A 83 9.96 1.30 13.82
N LEU A 84 8.73 1.26 13.32
CA LEU A 84 7.79 2.37 13.34
C LEU A 84 6.50 1.96 14.03
N PHE A 85 5.89 2.89 14.77
CA PHE A 85 4.46 2.78 15.10
C PHE A 85 3.61 3.38 13.99
N ARG A 86 2.37 2.90 13.90
CA ARG A 86 1.34 3.42 13.01
C ARG A 86 0.01 3.39 13.74
N HIS A 87 -0.48 4.55 14.16
CA HIS A 87 -1.78 4.69 14.80
C HIS A 87 -2.71 5.49 13.90
N GLN A 88 -3.96 5.05 13.76
CA GLN A 88 -4.95 5.83 13.03
C GLN A 88 -6.02 6.36 13.98
N VAL A 89 -6.34 7.65 13.82
CA VAL A 89 -7.51 8.28 14.45
C VAL A 89 -8.47 8.65 13.32
N GLN A 90 -9.64 8.03 13.35
CA GLN A 90 -10.66 8.11 12.31
C GLN A 90 -12.02 8.42 12.93
N GLY A 91 -12.98 8.83 12.10
CA GLY A 91 -14.35 9.12 12.50
C GLY A 91 -14.68 10.62 12.53
N PRO A 92 -15.95 10.97 12.77
CA PRO A 92 -16.47 12.33 12.58
C PRO A 92 -15.82 13.37 13.51
N LEU A 93 -15.33 12.95 14.67
CA LEU A 93 -14.68 13.82 15.66
C LEU A 93 -13.15 13.79 15.60
N ALA A 94 -12.54 13.05 14.66
CA ALA A 94 -11.09 12.86 14.60
C ALA A 94 -10.33 14.19 14.48
N SER A 95 -10.82 15.13 13.67
CA SER A 95 -10.15 16.43 13.51
C SER A 95 -10.22 17.29 14.77
N ALA A 96 -11.33 17.23 15.52
CA ALA A 96 -11.49 17.97 16.76
C ALA A 96 -10.62 17.38 17.88
N LEU A 97 -10.62 16.05 18.02
CA LEU A 97 -9.76 15.33 18.96
C LEU A 97 -8.28 15.66 18.71
N VAL A 98 -7.84 15.55 17.46
CA VAL A 98 -6.46 15.83 17.09
C VAL A 98 -6.11 17.29 17.34
N ALA A 99 -7.02 18.24 17.09
CA ALA A 99 -6.78 19.64 17.42
C ALA A 99 -6.58 19.85 18.93
N GLU A 100 -7.36 19.17 19.78
CA GLU A 100 -7.21 19.23 21.22
C GLU A 100 -5.85 18.67 21.69
N VAL A 101 -5.45 17.49 21.18
CA VAL A 101 -4.18 16.84 21.52
C VAL A 101 -2.96 17.72 21.20
N PHE A 102 -2.99 18.44 20.08
CA PHE A 102 -1.87 19.27 19.65
C PHE A 102 -2.02 20.77 20.02
N GLY A 103 -3.07 21.14 20.77
CA GLY A 103 -3.33 22.54 21.15
C GLY A 103 -3.71 23.45 19.97
N GLY A 104 -4.16 22.87 18.86
CA GLY A 104 -4.52 23.57 17.64
C GLY A 104 -4.64 22.64 16.43
N PRO A 105 -5.24 23.10 15.32
CA PRO A 105 -5.41 22.26 14.13
C PRO A 105 -4.05 21.90 13.52
N ILE A 106 -3.91 20.65 13.06
CA ILE A 106 -2.78 20.26 12.21
C ILE A 106 -2.80 21.13 10.94
N PRO A 107 -1.62 21.58 10.45
CA PRO A 107 -1.53 22.34 9.22
C PRO A 107 -2.34 21.73 8.06
N SER A 108 -2.95 22.59 7.24
CA SER A 108 -3.76 22.16 6.10
C SER A 108 -2.93 21.26 5.18
N THR A 109 -3.28 19.97 5.18
CA THR A 109 -2.52 18.93 4.51
C THR A 109 -3.39 18.30 3.42
N LYS A 110 -2.83 18.09 2.23
CA LYS A 110 -3.54 17.40 1.14
C LYS A 110 -3.72 15.92 1.50
N PHE A 111 -4.74 15.27 0.96
CA PHE A 111 -4.88 13.81 1.11
C PHE A 111 -3.59 13.10 0.67
N PHE A 112 -3.19 12.06 1.40
CA PHE A 112 -1.93 11.33 1.18
C PHE A 112 -0.67 12.21 1.29
N HIS A 113 -0.75 13.34 1.98
CA HIS A 113 0.43 14.10 2.41
C HIS A 113 0.51 14.07 3.92
N SER A 114 1.73 14.21 4.44
CA SER A 114 2.04 14.27 5.84
C SER A 114 2.45 15.67 6.26
N SER A 115 2.05 16.05 7.46
CA SER A 115 2.62 17.20 8.18
C SER A 115 3.48 16.71 9.34
N PRO A 116 4.63 17.35 9.61
CA PRO A 116 5.38 17.10 10.84
C PRO A 116 4.55 17.56 12.04
N VAL A 117 4.55 16.77 13.11
CA VAL A 117 3.89 17.07 14.37
C VAL A 117 4.78 16.66 15.54
N SER A 118 4.52 17.22 16.71
CA SER A 118 5.23 16.86 17.92
C SER A 118 4.29 16.78 19.11
N LEU A 119 4.47 15.78 19.95
CA LEU A 119 3.76 15.63 21.21
C LEU A 119 4.78 15.37 22.33
N ASN A 120 4.82 16.22 23.36
CA ASN A 120 5.79 16.10 24.46
C ASN A 120 7.24 15.89 23.98
N ALA A 121 7.69 16.71 23.03
CA ALA A 121 8.98 16.62 22.33
C ALA A 121 9.21 15.37 21.45
N MET A 122 8.27 14.41 21.39
CA MET A 122 8.32 13.29 20.46
C MET A 122 7.91 13.78 19.06
N ALA A 123 8.86 13.79 18.13
CA ALA A 123 8.61 14.18 16.74
C ALA A 123 8.14 12.98 15.91
N PHE A 124 7.09 13.18 15.13
CA PHE A 124 6.56 12.19 14.19
C PHE A 124 5.76 12.91 13.09
N ARG A 125 5.08 12.15 12.23
CA ARG A 125 4.26 12.72 11.15
C ARG A 125 2.80 12.38 11.33
N ALA A 126 1.94 13.28 10.87
CA ALA A 126 0.52 13.04 10.68
C ALA A 126 0.22 12.96 9.18
N LEU A 127 0.06 11.75 8.66
CA LEU A 127 -0.41 11.50 7.30
C LEU A 127 -1.92 11.71 7.25
N ARG A 128 -2.38 12.63 6.39
CA ARG A 128 -3.81 12.79 6.14
C ARG A 128 -4.33 11.58 5.35
N HIS A 129 -5.13 10.76 6.02
CA HIS A 129 -5.55 9.45 5.56
C HIS A 129 -7.02 9.20 5.92
N GLY A 130 -7.67 8.24 5.26
CA GLY A 130 -9.05 7.88 5.58
C GLY A 130 -9.34 6.44 5.17
N MET A 131 -9.37 5.53 6.15
CA MET A 131 -9.71 4.11 5.91
C MET A 131 -11.11 3.72 6.38
N ALA A 132 -11.78 4.57 7.16
CA ALA A 132 -13.11 4.30 7.71
C ALA A 132 -14.17 5.24 7.11
N GLY A 133 -14.11 5.46 5.79
CA GLY A 133 -15.06 6.29 5.05
C GLY A 133 -15.07 7.79 5.38
N GLN A 134 -14.24 8.24 6.33
CA GLN A 134 -14.16 9.62 6.82
C GLN A 134 -12.71 10.13 6.82
N PRO A 135 -12.50 11.46 6.73
CA PRO A 135 -11.17 12.04 6.89
C PRO A 135 -10.63 11.83 8.31
N GLY A 136 -9.39 11.37 8.40
CA GLY A 136 -8.66 11.26 9.66
C GLY A 136 -7.15 11.36 9.44
N PHE A 137 -6.41 10.80 10.39
CA PHE A 137 -4.96 10.88 10.41
C PHE A 137 -4.36 9.52 10.72
N GLU A 138 -3.28 9.19 10.02
CA GLU A 138 -2.34 8.15 10.41
C GLU A 138 -1.08 8.81 10.98
N PHE A 139 -0.78 8.52 12.24
CA PHE A 139 0.42 8.98 12.93
C PHE A 139 1.50 7.92 12.81
N VAL A 140 2.68 8.34 12.31
CA VAL A 140 3.81 7.44 12.04
C VAL A 140 5.09 8.02 12.60
N GLY A 141 5.77 7.26 13.46
CA GLY A 141 7.04 7.66 14.08
C GLY A 141 7.79 6.49 14.69
N GLU A 142 8.88 6.78 15.40
CA GLU A 142 9.74 5.79 16.06
C GLU A 142 8.97 4.97 17.11
N TRP A 143 9.13 3.64 17.08
CA TRP A 143 8.36 2.73 17.93
C TRP A 143 8.48 3.00 19.43
N GLN A 144 9.62 3.50 19.91
CA GLN A 144 9.78 3.86 21.33
C GLN A 144 8.73 4.87 21.84
N HIS A 145 8.13 5.67 20.94
CA HIS A 145 7.08 6.63 21.27
C HIS A 145 5.66 6.04 21.16
N ALA A 146 5.50 4.81 20.65
CA ALA A 146 4.21 4.22 20.27
C ALA A 146 3.20 4.23 21.42
N LYS A 147 3.65 3.83 22.60
CA LYS A 147 2.81 3.71 23.79
C LYS A 147 2.38 5.10 24.30
N ALA A 148 3.34 6.00 24.50
CA ALA A 148 3.07 7.35 25.00
C ALA A 148 2.15 8.15 24.07
N VAL A 149 2.38 8.08 22.75
CA VAL A 149 1.50 8.74 21.75
C VAL A 149 0.09 8.16 21.80
N LYS A 150 -0.05 6.83 21.90
CA LYS A 150 -1.37 6.20 22.02
C LYS A 150 -2.09 6.58 23.31
N GLU A 151 -1.39 6.57 24.45
CA GLU A 151 -1.97 6.90 25.75
C GLU A 151 -2.52 8.33 25.75
N GLU A 152 -1.76 9.30 25.24
CA GLU A 152 -2.24 10.68 25.11
C GLU A 152 -3.50 10.79 24.23
N LEU A 153 -3.47 10.17 23.05
CA LEU A 153 -4.62 10.18 22.12
C LEU A 153 -5.86 9.57 22.76
N MET A 154 -5.69 8.51 23.55
CA MET A 154 -6.78 7.86 24.28
C MET A 154 -7.31 8.73 25.41
N THR A 155 -6.43 9.29 26.25
CA THR A 155 -6.79 10.13 27.40
C THR A 155 -7.55 11.38 26.95
N VAL A 156 -7.00 12.15 26.00
CA VAL A 156 -7.71 13.31 25.44
C VAL A 156 -8.97 12.87 24.70
N GLY A 157 -8.94 11.70 24.07
CA GLY A 157 -10.04 11.12 23.33
C GLY A 157 -11.25 10.71 24.18
N GLU A 158 -11.12 10.56 25.50
CA GLU A 158 -12.23 10.18 26.40
C GLU A 158 -13.39 11.18 26.30
N GLN A 159 -13.11 12.48 26.24
CA GLN A 159 -14.15 13.51 26.11
C GLN A 159 -14.86 13.49 24.74
N PHE A 160 -14.25 12.86 23.73
CA PHE A 160 -14.81 12.68 22.39
C PHE A 160 -15.45 11.29 22.19
N GLY A 161 -15.44 10.45 23.23
CA GLY A 161 -15.91 9.06 23.14
C GLY A 161 -15.03 8.18 22.25
N LEU A 162 -13.72 8.46 22.18
CA LEU A 162 -12.77 7.63 21.42
C LEU A 162 -12.74 6.21 22.00
N VAL A 163 -12.87 5.21 21.13
CA VAL A 163 -12.77 3.80 21.48
C VAL A 163 -11.59 3.18 20.74
N HIS A 164 -10.81 2.38 21.46
CA HIS A 164 -9.72 1.62 20.88
C HIS A 164 -10.28 0.42 20.08
N VAL A 165 -10.02 0.40 18.77
CA VAL A 165 -10.45 -0.67 17.87
C VAL A 165 -9.46 -1.84 17.93
N GLY A 166 -9.95 -3.02 18.29
CA GLY A 166 -9.16 -4.25 18.34
C GLY A 166 -8.98 -4.94 16.98
N ALA A 167 -8.10 -5.94 16.93
CA ALA A 167 -7.70 -6.64 15.70
C ALA A 167 -8.84 -7.35 14.95
N LEU A 168 -9.94 -7.72 15.62
CA LEU A 168 -11.10 -8.35 14.97
C LEU A 168 -11.99 -7.33 14.23
N ALA A 169 -12.14 -6.13 14.78
CA ALA A 169 -12.97 -5.08 14.19
C ALA A 169 -12.19 -4.25 13.16
N TYR A 170 -10.88 -4.05 13.34
CA TYR A 170 -10.06 -3.29 12.41
C TYR A 170 -10.21 -3.68 10.92
N PRO A 171 -10.10 -4.96 10.52
CA PRO A 171 -10.16 -5.33 9.11
C PRO A 171 -11.54 -5.09 8.47
N THR A 172 -12.62 -4.96 9.27
CA THR A 172 -13.96 -4.72 8.72
C THR A 172 -14.11 -3.30 8.18
N ALA A 173 -13.25 -2.35 8.58
CA ALA A 173 -13.25 -0.99 8.03
C ALA A 173 -12.99 -0.97 6.50
N SER A 174 -12.28 -1.97 5.98
CA SER A 174 -12.06 -2.12 4.53
C SER A 174 -13.36 -2.39 3.77
N MET A 175 -14.38 -2.95 4.42
CA MET A 175 -15.69 -3.16 3.79
C MET A 175 -16.40 -1.83 3.51
N GLU A 176 -16.22 -0.83 4.38
CA GLU A 176 -16.82 0.49 4.21
C GLU A 176 -16.03 1.36 3.23
N SER A 177 -14.70 1.24 3.21
CA SER A 177 -13.85 1.96 2.25
C SER A 177 -13.75 1.30 0.88
N ALA A 178 -14.26 0.06 0.74
CA ALA A 178 -14.19 -0.77 -0.46
C ALA A 178 -12.76 -1.06 -0.95
N TRP A 179 -11.76 -1.03 -0.06
CA TRP A 179 -10.40 -1.43 -0.38
C TRP A 179 -10.22 -2.95 -0.28
N ILE A 180 -9.81 -3.59 -1.37
CA ILE A 180 -9.50 -5.03 -1.43
C ILE A 180 -8.03 -5.22 -1.03
N ALA A 181 -7.80 -5.74 0.18
CA ALA A 181 -6.49 -5.75 0.81
C ALA A 181 -5.49 -6.79 0.27
N THR A 182 -5.99 -7.91 -0.25
CA THR A 182 -5.14 -9.07 -0.61
C THR A 182 -5.62 -9.69 -1.92
N PRO A 183 -5.53 -8.98 -3.07
CA PRO A 183 -5.79 -9.60 -4.37
C PRO A 183 -4.80 -10.74 -4.61
N THR A 184 -5.23 -11.77 -5.35
CA THR A 184 -4.37 -12.89 -5.74
C THR A 184 -3.19 -12.36 -6.57
N PRO A 185 -1.93 -12.60 -6.16
CA PRO A 185 -0.79 -12.15 -6.93
C PRO A 185 -0.73 -12.78 -8.31
N ALA A 186 -0.74 -11.97 -9.37
CA ALA A 186 -0.74 -12.46 -10.75
C ALA A 186 0.63 -12.95 -11.22
N ILE A 187 1.23 -13.90 -10.51
CA ILE A 187 2.64 -14.29 -10.67
C ILE A 187 2.86 -15.77 -10.97
N TYR A 188 1.81 -16.58 -10.93
CA TYR A 188 1.94 -18.04 -10.87
C TYR A 188 2.17 -18.69 -12.24
N THR A 189 1.69 -18.10 -13.32
CA THR A 189 1.66 -18.77 -14.65
C THR A 189 2.66 -18.23 -15.66
N ASP A 190 2.94 -16.92 -15.68
CA ASP A 190 3.81 -16.31 -16.69
C ASP A 190 5.22 -16.97 -16.69
N PRO A 191 5.67 -17.56 -17.81
CA PRO A 191 7.02 -18.12 -17.91
C PRO A 191 8.13 -17.11 -17.62
N ALA A 192 7.93 -15.82 -17.94
CA ALA A 192 8.89 -14.75 -17.66
C ALA A 192 9.06 -14.46 -16.15
N LEU A 193 8.15 -14.99 -15.31
CA LEU A 193 8.21 -14.89 -13.86
C LEU A 193 8.75 -16.16 -13.19
N ALA A 194 9.26 -17.16 -13.94
CA ALA A 194 9.83 -18.37 -13.36
C ALA A 194 10.95 -18.07 -12.34
N ASP A 195 11.91 -17.23 -12.73
CA ASP A 195 12.99 -16.78 -11.83
C ASP A 195 12.47 -16.04 -10.60
N TYR A 196 11.40 -15.26 -10.74
CA TYR A 196 10.77 -14.57 -9.62
C TYR A 196 10.14 -15.56 -8.65
N ARG A 197 9.43 -16.57 -9.16
CA ARG A 197 8.85 -17.64 -8.33
C ARG A 197 9.93 -18.44 -7.59
N THR A 198 11.08 -18.69 -8.22
CA THR A 198 12.22 -19.36 -7.56
C THR A 198 12.87 -18.48 -6.48
N TYR A 199 12.84 -17.15 -6.66
CA TYR A 199 13.35 -16.20 -5.66
C TYR A 199 12.45 -16.12 -4.42
N LEU A 200 11.14 -16.33 -4.56
CA LEU A 200 10.19 -16.18 -3.46
C LEU A 200 10.35 -17.27 -2.39
N PRO A 201 10.19 -16.93 -1.09
CA PRO A 201 10.24 -17.92 -0.03
C PRO A 201 9.02 -18.83 -0.09
N LEU A 202 9.25 -20.15 0.07
CA LEU A 202 8.17 -21.14 0.12
C LEU A 202 7.16 -20.85 1.24
N TYR A 203 7.67 -20.46 2.42
CA TYR A 203 6.86 -20.10 3.59
C TYR A 203 6.51 -18.59 3.63
N GLY A 204 6.37 -17.98 2.45
CA GLY A 204 5.92 -16.60 2.27
C GLY A 204 4.44 -16.48 1.98
N ILE A 205 3.95 -15.25 1.88
CA ILE A 205 2.54 -15.02 1.58
C ILE A 205 2.18 -15.56 0.19
N GLU A 206 3.03 -15.37 -0.81
CA GLU A 206 2.80 -15.85 -2.17
C GLU A 206 2.81 -17.39 -2.25
N GLY A 207 3.57 -18.06 -1.38
CA GLY A 207 3.72 -19.51 -1.38
C GLY A 207 2.69 -20.26 -0.53
N GLN A 208 2.08 -19.60 0.46
CA GLN A 208 1.18 -20.25 1.42
C GLN A 208 -0.21 -19.64 1.55
N GLN A 209 -0.49 -18.49 0.93
CA GLN A 209 -1.81 -17.86 1.04
C GLN A 209 -2.88 -18.76 0.39
N PRO A 210 -3.85 -19.27 1.17
CA PRO A 210 -4.96 -20.04 0.61
C PRO A 210 -5.93 -19.13 -0.17
N LEU A 211 -6.58 -19.72 -1.17
CA LEU A 211 -7.78 -19.14 -1.77
C LEU A 211 -9.01 -19.61 -0.99
N HIS A 212 -9.88 -18.68 -0.63
CA HIS A 212 -11.13 -18.98 0.07
C HIS A 212 -12.31 -18.42 -0.74
N GLY A 213 -13.42 -19.16 -0.78
CA GLY A 213 -14.65 -18.74 -1.44
C GLY A 213 -15.36 -19.88 -2.15
N SER A 214 -16.47 -19.55 -2.79
CA SER A 214 -17.26 -20.51 -3.58
C SER A 214 -16.82 -20.63 -5.05
N LEU A 215 -16.01 -19.68 -5.54
CA LEU A 215 -15.46 -19.74 -6.89
C LEU A 215 -14.47 -20.91 -6.98
N PHE A 216 -14.76 -21.85 -7.87
CA PHE A 216 -13.86 -22.92 -8.26
C PHE A 216 -13.46 -22.75 -9.72
N SER A 217 -12.15 -22.76 -9.98
CA SER A 217 -11.58 -22.85 -11.32
C SER A 217 -10.31 -23.70 -11.26
N GLU A 218 -10.05 -24.45 -12.34
CA GLU A 218 -8.80 -25.17 -12.55
C GLU A 218 -7.66 -24.24 -12.99
N SER A 219 -7.98 -23.00 -13.41
CA SER A 219 -7.03 -21.97 -13.82
C SER A 219 -6.83 -20.94 -12.72
N ILE A 220 -5.61 -20.82 -12.21
CA ILE A 220 -5.25 -19.77 -11.24
C ILE A 220 -5.38 -18.35 -11.83
N GLU A 221 -5.32 -18.22 -13.16
CA GLU A 221 -5.44 -16.92 -13.85
C GLU A 221 -6.84 -16.31 -13.70
N ASP A 222 -7.87 -17.14 -13.45
CA ASP A 222 -9.25 -16.68 -13.24
C ASP A 222 -9.42 -15.94 -11.89
N PHE A 223 -8.43 -16.03 -11.00
CA PHE A 223 -8.38 -15.31 -9.74
C PHE A 223 -7.56 -14.01 -9.84
N TYR A 224 -6.94 -13.73 -10.99
CA TYR A 224 -6.17 -12.50 -11.18
C TYR A 224 -7.11 -11.33 -11.44
N CYS A 225 -6.68 -10.15 -11.01
CA CYS A 225 -7.38 -8.92 -11.29
C CYS A 225 -6.39 -7.87 -11.80
N SER A 226 -6.89 -7.01 -12.67
CA SER A 226 -6.21 -5.79 -13.04
C SER A 226 -6.43 -4.69 -12.02
N PRO A 227 -5.54 -3.68 -11.99
CA PRO A 227 -5.79 -2.49 -11.21
C PRO A 227 -7.10 -1.78 -11.57
N TYR A 228 -7.64 -1.94 -12.79
CA TYR A 228 -8.91 -1.33 -13.19
C TYR A 228 -10.11 -1.96 -12.47
N GLU A 229 -10.12 -3.29 -12.34
CA GLU A 229 -11.15 -4.03 -11.60
C GLU A 229 -11.14 -3.70 -10.10
N LEU A 230 -9.97 -3.32 -9.57
CA LEU A 230 -9.81 -2.86 -8.19
C LEU A 230 -10.06 -1.35 -8.00
N GLY A 231 -10.40 -0.62 -9.06
CA GLY A 231 -10.64 0.83 -9.00
C GLY A 231 -9.37 1.70 -8.96
N TYR A 232 -8.19 1.11 -9.17
CA TYR A 232 -6.89 1.80 -9.15
C TYR A 232 -6.51 2.45 -10.49
N GLY A 233 -7.39 2.45 -11.49
CA GLY A 233 -7.11 3.01 -12.82
C GLY A 233 -6.60 4.46 -12.79
N LYS A 234 -7.07 5.28 -11.83
CA LYS A 234 -6.60 6.67 -11.65
C LYS A 234 -5.15 6.78 -11.14
N ALA A 235 -4.61 5.71 -10.56
CA ALA A 235 -3.24 5.66 -10.06
C ALA A 235 -2.23 5.27 -11.16
N ILE A 236 -2.69 4.73 -12.29
CA ILE A 236 -1.85 4.34 -13.44
C ILE A 236 -1.46 5.57 -14.26
N SER A 237 -0.21 5.63 -14.71
CA SER A 237 0.30 6.70 -15.55
C SER A 237 1.13 6.20 -16.71
N PHE A 238 0.67 6.47 -17.92
CA PHE A 238 1.37 6.16 -19.18
C PHE A 238 2.43 7.20 -19.57
N ASN A 239 2.92 8.01 -18.62
CA ASN A 239 3.92 9.06 -18.89
C ASN A 239 5.37 8.58 -18.68
N HIS A 240 5.57 7.29 -18.40
CA HIS A 240 6.87 6.64 -18.29
C HIS A 240 6.73 5.17 -18.69
N ASP A 241 7.86 4.51 -18.91
CA ASP A 241 7.88 3.06 -19.14
C ASP A 241 7.76 2.30 -17.82
N PHE A 242 6.97 1.23 -17.83
CA PHE A 242 6.78 0.30 -16.73
C PHE A 242 6.37 -1.07 -17.25
N ILE A 243 6.56 -2.11 -16.44
CA ILE A 243 6.15 -3.49 -16.73
C ILE A 243 4.64 -3.53 -16.98
N GLY A 244 4.16 -4.23 -18.00
CA GLY A 244 2.73 -4.34 -18.28
C GLY A 244 2.07 -3.08 -18.85
N ARG A 245 2.84 -2.03 -19.18
CA ARG A 245 2.32 -0.77 -19.75
C ARG A 245 1.42 -0.98 -20.97
N GLU A 246 1.84 -1.80 -21.93
CA GLU A 246 1.06 -2.08 -23.14
C GLU A 246 -0.27 -2.74 -22.81
N ALA A 247 -0.26 -3.77 -21.96
CA ALA A 247 -1.45 -4.50 -21.56
C ALA A 247 -2.43 -3.63 -20.76
N CYS A 248 -1.94 -2.79 -19.84
CA CYS A 248 -2.79 -1.80 -19.17
C CYS A 248 -3.40 -0.80 -20.18
N GLY A 249 -2.62 -0.37 -21.17
CA GLY A 249 -3.07 0.55 -22.23
C GLY A 249 -4.17 -0.04 -23.12
N CYS A 250 -4.17 -1.35 -23.36
CA CYS A 250 -5.20 -1.99 -24.15
C CYS A 250 -6.54 -2.15 -23.40
N ARG A 251 -6.52 -2.21 -22.06
CA ARG A 251 -7.73 -2.37 -21.23
C ARG A 251 -8.57 -1.10 -21.07
N ILE A 252 -8.02 0.07 -21.44
CA ILE A 252 -8.74 1.37 -21.44
C ILE A 252 -9.28 1.75 -22.83
N LEU A 253 -8.99 0.95 -23.86
CA LEU A 253 -9.55 1.18 -25.18
C LEU A 253 -11.07 0.86 -25.15
N PRO A 254 -11.92 1.72 -25.74
CA PRO A 254 -13.35 1.40 -25.86
C PRO A 254 -13.53 0.09 -26.63
N SER A 255 -14.55 -0.68 -26.27
CA SER A 255 -14.85 -1.97 -26.91
C SER A 255 -14.90 -1.82 -28.43
N GLY A 256 -13.94 -2.47 -29.12
CA GLY A 256 -13.79 -2.38 -30.59
C GLY A 256 -12.56 -1.63 -31.10
N ALA A 257 -11.83 -0.88 -30.26
CA ALA A 257 -10.53 -0.33 -30.63
C ALA A 257 -9.44 -1.41 -30.53
N ARG A 258 -8.75 -1.69 -31.65
CA ARG A 258 -7.71 -2.72 -31.72
C ARG A 258 -6.49 -2.32 -30.89
N CYS A 259 -6.24 -3.05 -29.80
CA CYS A 259 -4.90 -3.20 -29.23
C CYS A 259 -3.93 -3.61 -30.36
N PRO A 260 -2.71 -3.06 -30.48
CA PRO A 260 -1.71 -3.59 -31.42
C PRO A 260 -1.44 -5.05 -31.08
N ARG A 261 -2.02 -5.96 -31.89
CA ARG A 261 -2.26 -7.38 -31.55
C ARG A 261 -1.01 -8.26 -31.48
N ASP A 262 0.18 -7.71 -31.57
CA ASP A 262 1.39 -8.52 -31.73
C ASP A 262 2.11 -8.85 -30.42
N ARG A 263 1.63 -8.37 -29.26
CA ARG A 263 2.25 -8.66 -27.94
C ARG A 263 1.30 -8.94 -26.78
N CYS A 264 0.01 -8.64 -26.90
CA CYS A 264 -0.96 -8.85 -25.83
C CYS A 264 -1.77 -10.11 -26.13
N GLY A 265 -1.30 -11.26 -25.64
CA GLY A 265 -1.83 -12.59 -25.98
C GLY A 265 -3.28 -12.86 -25.58
N ARG A 266 -3.94 -11.98 -24.82
CA ARG A 266 -5.35 -12.13 -24.39
C ARG A 266 -6.00 -10.77 -24.15
N CYS A 267 -6.45 -10.11 -25.22
CA CYS A 267 -7.51 -9.10 -25.09
C CYS A 267 -8.83 -9.78 -25.48
N LEU A 268 -9.67 -10.05 -24.49
CA LEU A 268 -11.11 -10.25 -24.70
C LEU A 268 -11.77 -8.89 -24.91
#